data_AF-A0A661LJF7-F1
#
_entry.id   AF-A0A661LJF7-F1
#
_cell.length_a   1.000
_cell.length_b   1.000
_cell.length_c   1.000
_cell.angle_alpha   90.00
_cell.angle_beta   90.00
_cell.angle_gamma   90.00
#
_symmetry.space_group_name_H-M   'P 1'
#
loop_
_entity.id
_entity.type
_entity.pdbx_description
1 polymer ?
#
loop_
_entity_poly.entity_id
_entity_poly.type
_entity_poly.pdbx_seq_one_letter_code
_entity_poly.pdbx_strand_id
1 'polypeptide(L)'
;MCFLPCLDMELSTRNKFRAVNQILVFLAFSFVLVFASPTFRDCEASTKSPSKATILLKRADRCRARLLASKKKKKYRHYWLRCINHYAHVAKAYPKSSEAAFALYREARLYAMLYIYSGLDKDLGKALSLYRKIVEKYPSHRIADDAQYRIGEIYYKYKKDPAKAYVEFLRVGIKFPSSDSRPKAEKMLDKLAVQLKKRDLMKEVAEAKKYDGGGLAKVKDIRHWSTPNYTRVVVDLDRPVGYQHHLLKEDISTGKPRRIYIDIKGARVGSDIDTRIPIKDGLLQRARAGQFASSMVRVVLDLASIGGYKVFHLYDPFRIVVDVKR
;
A
#
# COMPACT_ATOMS: atom_id res chain seq x y z
N MET A 1 -4.48 47.65 62.81
CA MET A 1 -4.34 46.66 61.72
C MET A 1 -3.26 47.20 60.79
N CYS A 2 -2.02 46.74 60.97
CA CYS A 2 -0.84 47.41 60.42
C CYS A 2 -0.04 46.50 59.47
N PHE A 3 0.32 47.10 58.33
CA PHE A 3 1.62 47.07 57.63
C PHE A 3 2.23 45.76 57.09
N LEU A 4 2.37 45.77 55.76
CA LEU A 4 3.55 45.47 54.88
C LEU A 4 4.44 44.20 55.06
N PRO A 5 5.12 43.77 53.96
CA PRO A 5 5.84 42.50 53.83
C PRO A 5 7.39 42.63 53.89
N CYS A 6 8.07 41.52 54.19
CA CYS A 6 9.53 41.27 54.04
C CYS A 6 9.73 39.75 53.85
N LEU A 7 10.41 39.25 52.81
CA LEU A 7 11.87 39.09 52.60
C LEU A 7 12.46 37.81 53.22
N ASP A 8 13.51 37.30 52.55
CA ASP A 8 14.51 36.25 52.90
C ASP A 8 14.50 35.06 51.88
N MET A 9 15.51 34.78 51.01
CA MET A 9 16.98 34.98 50.99
C MET A 9 17.66 34.60 52.31
N GLU A 10 18.72 33.81 52.44
CA GLU A 10 19.70 33.15 51.59
C GLU A 10 20.52 32.25 52.60
N LEU A 11 21.23 31.18 52.24
CA LEU A 11 22.71 31.13 52.18
C LEU A 11 23.24 29.72 52.52
N SER A 12 24.49 29.50 52.08
CA SER A 12 25.54 28.61 52.63
C SER A 12 26.02 27.58 51.60
N THR A 13 27.26 27.54 51.10
CA THR A 13 28.55 28.09 51.59
C THR A 13 29.53 28.29 50.42
N ARG A 14 30.40 29.29 50.57
CA ARG A 14 31.64 29.54 49.79
C ARG A 14 32.84 29.39 50.72
N ASN A 15 34.03 29.14 50.14
CA ASN A 15 35.41 29.56 50.52
C ASN A 15 36.40 28.41 50.70
N LYS A 16 37.72 28.52 50.43
CA LYS A 16 38.70 29.55 49.94
C LYS A 16 39.99 28.75 49.55
N PHE A 17 40.90 29.16 48.67
CA PHE A 17 42.09 30.07 48.85
C PHE A 17 42.93 29.86 47.54
N ARG A 18 43.39 30.82 46.69
CA ARG A 18 44.38 31.95 46.76
C ARG A 18 45.73 31.56 47.39
N ALA A 19 46.95 31.89 46.92
CA ALA A 19 47.53 32.82 45.93
C ALA A 19 49.04 32.45 45.68
N VAL A 20 49.64 32.65 44.49
CA VAL A 20 50.67 33.68 44.07
C VAL A 20 52.10 33.56 44.66
N ASN A 21 53.15 33.43 43.80
CA ASN A 21 54.34 34.33 43.56
C ASN A 21 55.57 33.56 42.98
N GLN A 22 56.04 33.84 41.76
CA GLN A 22 57.25 34.61 41.33
C GLN A 22 58.63 34.15 41.85
N ILE A 23 59.55 33.82 40.92
CA ILE A 23 61.00 34.19 40.87
C ILE A 23 61.54 33.99 39.42
N LEU A 24 62.29 34.97 38.93
CA LEU A 24 63.02 35.12 37.64
C LEU A 24 64.46 34.54 37.80
N VAL A 25 65.17 33.99 36.78
CA VAL A 25 66.20 34.69 35.93
C VAL A 25 66.92 33.68 34.99
N PHE A 26 66.98 34.01 33.67
CA PHE A 26 68.02 33.86 32.59
C PHE A 26 68.82 32.52 32.41
N LEU A 27 69.21 32.00 31.23
CA LEU A 27 69.35 32.45 29.83
C LEU A 27 69.65 31.24 28.90
N ALA A 28 69.27 31.31 27.62
CA ALA A 28 70.05 30.95 26.40
C ALA A 28 69.26 30.22 25.30
N PHE A 29 68.96 30.99 24.24
CA PHE A 29 69.04 30.65 22.81
C PHE A 29 68.90 29.19 22.35
N SER A 30 67.84 28.89 21.59
CA SER A 30 67.95 28.60 20.13
C SER A 30 66.58 28.32 19.48
N PHE A 31 66.19 29.28 18.64
CA PHE A 31 65.45 29.19 17.37
C PHE A 31 65.14 27.77 16.82
N VAL A 32 63.85 27.39 16.70
CA VAL A 32 63.16 26.87 15.50
C VAL A 32 61.67 26.70 15.85
N LEU A 33 60.80 27.59 15.34
CA LEU A 33 59.35 27.45 15.37
C LEU A 33 58.89 26.80 14.06
N VAL A 34 58.64 25.49 14.06
CA VAL A 34 57.84 24.82 13.01
C VAL A 34 56.37 24.94 13.42
N PHE A 35 55.71 26.00 12.97
CA PHE A 35 54.25 26.07 12.99
C PHE A 35 53.70 25.16 11.88
N ALA A 36 53.36 23.93 12.24
CA ALA A 36 52.48 23.08 11.43
C ALA A 36 51.05 23.69 11.46
N SER A 37 50.76 24.55 10.49
CA SER A 37 49.41 25.05 10.24
C SER A 37 48.67 24.06 9.34
N PRO A 38 47.38 23.78 9.60
CA PRO A 38 46.62 22.80 8.84
C PRO A 38 46.47 23.30 7.41
N THR A 39 46.84 22.46 6.45
CA THR A 39 46.43 22.65 5.05
C THR A 39 44.91 22.54 5.03
N PHE A 40 44.23 23.69 5.03
CA PHE A 40 42.88 23.79 4.52
C PHE A 40 42.93 23.23 3.10
N ARG A 41 42.46 21.99 2.92
CA ARG A 41 42.07 21.50 1.61
C ARG A 41 40.92 22.41 1.18
N ASP A 42 41.24 23.40 0.36
CA ASP A 42 40.26 24.05 -0.48
C ASP A 42 39.53 22.93 -1.22
N CYS A 43 38.29 22.70 -0.82
CA CYS A 43 37.36 21.91 -1.60
C CYS A 43 37.07 22.78 -2.82
N GLU A 44 37.89 22.63 -3.87
CA GLU A 44 37.61 23.16 -5.20
C GLU A 44 36.27 22.59 -5.64
N ALA A 45 35.20 23.30 -5.30
CA ALA A 45 33.89 23.10 -5.89
C ALA A 45 34.08 23.39 -7.38
N SER A 46 34.27 22.32 -8.16
CA SER A 46 34.41 22.38 -9.61
C SER A 46 33.25 23.19 -10.19
N THR A 47 33.50 24.45 -10.54
CA THR A 47 32.54 25.38 -11.14
C THR A 47 32.34 25.04 -12.61
N LYS A 48 31.96 23.79 -12.90
CA LYS A 48 31.53 23.42 -14.25
C LYS A 48 30.28 24.22 -14.59
N SER A 49 30.36 25.01 -15.66
CA SER A 49 29.24 25.76 -16.21
C SER A 49 28.01 24.85 -16.34
N PRO A 50 26.81 25.30 -15.94
CA PRO A 50 25.62 24.46 -15.95
C PRO A 50 25.32 23.96 -17.35
N SER A 51 25.04 22.66 -17.47
CA SER A 51 24.71 22.06 -18.77
C SER A 51 23.49 22.74 -19.41
N LYS A 52 23.38 22.67 -20.73
CA LYS A 52 22.21 23.20 -21.46
C LYS A 52 20.90 22.58 -20.97
N ALA A 53 20.91 21.30 -20.60
CA ALA A 53 19.76 20.62 -20.00
C ALA A 53 19.36 21.25 -18.66
N THR A 54 20.34 21.56 -17.80
CA THR A 54 20.13 22.24 -16.51
C THR A 54 19.53 23.64 -16.70
N ILE A 55 20.03 24.41 -17.67
CA ILE A 55 19.52 25.76 -17.99
C ILE A 55 18.06 25.70 -18.45
N LEU A 56 17.74 24.78 -19.37
CA LEU A 56 16.39 24.60 -19.90
C LEU A 56 15.41 24.10 -18.81
N LEU A 57 15.86 23.19 -17.94
CA LEU A 57 15.06 22.74 -16.80
C LEU A 57 14.73 23.90 -15.85
N LYS A 58 15.72 24.74 -15.52
CA LYS A 58 15.51 25.95 -14.70
C LYS A 58 14.53 26.92 -15.37
N ARG A 59 14.56 27.06 -16.70
CA ARG A 59 13.58 27.88 -17.45
C ARG A 59 12.16 27.30 -17.33
N ALA A 60 12.01 25.98 -17.46
CA ALA A 60 10.72 25.31 -17.27
C ALA A 60 10.19 25.52 -15.84
N ASP A 61 11.07 25.43 -14.82
CA ASP A 61 10.71 25.68 -13.42
C ASP A 61 10.22 27.10 -13.17
N ARG A 62 10.85 28.11 -13.77
CA ARG A 62 10.38 29.50 -13.70
C ARG A 62 9.00 29.68 -14.35
N CYS A 63 8.74 29.01 -15.47
CA CYS A 63 7.41 29.03 -16.10
C CYS A 63 6.36 28.45 -15.13
N ARG A 64 6.64 27.27 -14.57
CA ARG A 64 5.77 26.60 -13.59
C ARG A 64 5.51 27.50 -12.38
N ALA A 65 6.55 28.10 -11.79
CA ALA A 65 6.39 28.95 -10.61
C ALA A 65 5.46 30.15 -10.89
N ARG A 66 5.67 30.85 -12.02
CA ARG A 66 4.82 31.98 -12.45
C ARG A 66 3.37 31.57 -12.74
N LEU A 67 3.16 30.38 -13.29
CA LEU A 67 1.82 29.82 -13.49
C LEU A 67 1.14 29.57 -12.15
N LEU A 68 1.80 28.85 -11.24
CA LEU A 68 1.20 28.42 -9.97
C LEU A 68 0.89 29.59 -9.02
N ALA A 69 1.69 30.66 -9.09
CA ALA A 69 1.46 31.89 -8.33
C ALA A 69 0.23 32.69 -8.79
N SER A 70 -0.22 32.53 -10.04
CA SER A 70 -1.31 33.34 -10.59
C SER A 70 -2.65 32.59 -10.59
N LYS A 71 -3.60 33.01 -9.73
CA LYS A 71 -4.97 32.49 -9.74
C LYS A 71 -5.64 32.64 -11.12
N LYS A 72 -5.42 33.76 -11.81
CA LYS A 72 -5.97 34.02 -13.17
C LYS A 72 -5.40 33.04 -14.20
N LYS A 73 -4.07 32.83 -14.24
CA LYS A 73 -3.45 31.95 -15.25
C LYS A 73 -3.85 30.49 -15.08
N LYS A 74 -4.02 30.01 -13.84
CA LYS A 74 -4.43 28.62 -13.57
C LYS A 74 -5.79 28.25 -14.15
N LYS A 75 -6.67 29.23 -14.40
CA LYS A 75 -7.98 28.97 -15.04
C LYS A 75 -7.88 28.58 -16.52
N TYR A 76 -6.79 28.93 -17.21
CA TYR A 76 -6.69 28.75 -18.66
C TYR A 76 -5.67 27.68 -19.05
N ARG A 77 -6.16 26.64 -19.73
CA ARG A 77 -5.39 25.46 -20.16
C ARG A 77 -4.09 25.80 -20.91
N HIS A 78 -4.12 26.79 -21.80
CA HIS A 78 -2.96 27.14 -22.62
C HIS A 78 -1.73 27.55 -21.79
N TYR A 79 -1.93 28.18 -20.61
CA TYR A 79 -0.80 28.52 -19.74
C TYR A 79 -0.15 27.28 -19.12
N TRP A 80 -0.93 26.25 -18.81
CA TRP A 80 -0.43 24.96 -18.35
C TRP A 80 0.37 24.25 -19.45
N LEU A 81 -0.22 24.12 -20.64
CA LEU A 81 0.41 23.45 -21.78
C LEU A 81 1.72 24.12 -22.18
N ARG A 82 1.79 25.45 -22.14
CA ARG A 82 3.04 26.17 -22.39
C ARG A 82 4.17 25.76 -21.44
N CYS A 83 3.91 25.65 -20.14
CA CYS A 83 4.93 25.23 -19.18
C CYS A 83 5.25 23.73 -19.26
N ILE A 84 4.24 22.90 -19.53
CA ILE A 84 4.40 21.46 -19.81
C ILE A 84 5.36 21.26 -20.99
N ASN A 85 5.17 22.00 -22.09
CA ASN A 85 6.00 21.89 -23.29
C ASN A 85 7.48 22.22 -23.02
N HIS A 86 7.78 23.10 -22.07
CA HIS A 86 9.18 23.35 -21.67
C HIS A 86 9.82 22.12 -21.02
N TYR A 87 9.11 21.39 -20.15
CA TYR A 87 9.61 20.14 -19.58
C TYR A 87 9.71 19.04 -20.63
N ALA A 88 8.68 18.89 -21.47
CA ALA A 88 8.68 17.90 -22.55
C ALA A 88 9.89 18.09 -23.50
N HIS A 89 10.25 19.36 -23.79
CA HIS A 89 11.43 19.67 -24.59
C HIS A 89 12.73 19.20 -23.94
N VAL A 90 12.92 19.44 -22.64
CA VAL A 90 14.11 18.96 -21.89
C VAL A 90 14.21 17.44 -21.96
N ALA A 91 13.11 16.74 -21.66
CA ALA A 91 13.07 15.29 -21.67
C ALA A 91 13.33 14.69 -23.05
N LYS A 92 12.87 15.35 -24.13
CA LYS A 92 13.08 14.92 -25.51
C LYS A 92 14.51 15.18 -26.00
N ALA A 93 15.07 16.35 -25.68
CA ALA A 93 16.38 16.76 -26.17
C ALA A 93 17.55 16.10 -25.40
N TYR A 94 17.35 15.73 -24.13
CA TYR A 94 18.40 15.20 -23.25
C TYR A 94 17.99 13.89 -22.56
N PRO A 95 17.50 12.86 -23.28
CA PRO A 95 16.85 11.68 -22.68
C PRO A 95 17.77 10.81 -21.81
N LYS A 96 19.08 11.01 -21.84
CA LYS A 96 20.04 10.28 -20.99
C LYS A 96 20.47 11.07 -19.75
N SER A 97 20.05 12.32 -19.61
CA SER A 97 20.47 13.17 -18.49
C SER A 97 19.57 13.03 -17.26
N SER A 98 20.09 13.33 -16.08
CA SER A 98 19.30 13.36 -14.83
C SER A 98 18.17 14.40 -14.92
N GLU A 99 18.38 15.51 -15.62
CA GLU A 99 17.36 16.53 -15.87
C GLU A 99 16.16 16.02 -16.65
N ALA A 100 16.32 15.04 -17.54
CA ALA A 100 15.18 14.46 -18.25
C ALA A 100 14.23 13.72 -17.30
N ALA A 101 14.74 12.96 -16.33
CA ALA A 101 13.92 12.30 -15.31
C ALA A 101 13.15 13.33 -14.46
N PHE A 102 13.82 14.41 -14.04
CA PHE A 102 13.17 15.51 -13.33
C PHE A 102 12.13 16.26 -14.18
N ALA A 103 12.43 16.49 -15.46
CA ALA A 103 11.53 17.14 -16.39
C ALA A 103 10.26 16.32 -16.57
N LEU A 104 10.38 15.02 -16.84
CA LEU A 104 9.24 14.09 -16.95
C LEU A 104 8.40 14.08 -15.68
N TYR A 105 9.03 14.04 -14.50
CA TYR A 105 8.29 14.04 -13.23
C TYR A 105 7.47 15.31 -13.05
N ARG A 106 8.07 16.47 -13.36
CA ARG A 106 7.43 17.78 -13.22
C ARG A 106 6.36 18.00 -14.29
N GLU A 107 6.56 17.47 -15.50
CA GLU A 107 5.56 17.41 -16.57
C GLU A 107 4.34 16.60 -16.13
N ALA A 108 4.56 15.38 -15.65
CA ALA A 108 3.51 14.50 -15.14
C ALA A 108 2.71 15.18 -14.01
N ARG A 109 3.43 15.84 -13.09
CA ARG A 109 2.80 16.58 -11.99
C ARG A 109 1.96 17.75 -12.49
N LEU A 110 2.40 18.48 -13.52
CA LEU A 110 1.61 19.56 -14.11
C LEU A 110 0.35 19.04 -14.80
N TYR A 111 0.40 17.89 -15.47
CA TYR A 111 -0.79 17.25 -16.01
C TYR A 111 -1.76 16.79 -14.90
N ALA A 112 -1.26 16.18 -13.83
CA ALA A 112 -2.08 15.81 -12.68
C ALA A 112 -2.73 17.03 -12.01
N MET A 113 -2.02 18.15 -11.93
CA MET A 113 -2.58 19.41 -11.45
C MET A 113 -3.60 20.00 -12.43
N LEU A 114 -3.33 19.96 -13.74
CA LEU A 114 -4.25 20.44 -14.77
C LEU A 114 -5.56 19.66 -14.76
N TYR A 115 -5.54 18.36 -14.46
CA TYR A 115 -6.75 17.56 -14.25
C TYR A 115 -7.65 18.18 -13.16
N ILE A 116 -7.09 18.71 -12.07
CA ILE A 116 -7.87 19.35 -10.99
C ILE A 116 -8.64 20.57 -11.50
N TYR A 117 -8.10 21.31 -12.49
CA TYR A 117 -8.75 22.50 -13.04
C TYR A 117 -9.66 22.20 -14.24
N SER A 118 -9.31 21.19 -15.04
CA SER A 118 -10.00 20.90 -16.29
C SER A 118 -11.04 19.79 -16.17
N GLY A 119 -10.91 18.90 -15.18
CA GLY A 119 -11.71 17.68 -15.06
C GLY A 119 -11.48 16.65 -16.18
N LEU A 120 -10.53 16.88 -17.10
CA LEU A 120 -10.38 16.06 -18.29
C LEU A 120 -9.51 14.83 -18.00
N ASP A 121 -10.13 13.66 -18.10
CA ASP A 121 -9.49 12.37 -17.82
C ASP A 121 -8.23 12.10 -18.65
N LYS A 122 -8.14 12.68 -19.86
CA LYS A 122 -6.94 12.63 -20.71
C LYS A 122 -5.70 13.22 -20.03
N ASP A 123 -5.85 14.26 -19.21
CA ASP A 123 -4.73 14.87 -18.51
C ASP A 123 -4.20 13.95 -17.41
N LEU A 124 -5.10 13.31 -16.67
CA LEU A 124 -4.75 12.31 -15.68
C LEU A 124 -4.10 11.07 -16.31
N GLY A 125 -4.64 10.63 -17.45
CA GLY A 125 -4.03 9.58 -18.28
C GLY A 125 -2.61 9.94 -18.72
N LYS A 126 -2.37 11.20 -19.09
CA LYS A 126 -1.03 11.67 -19.48
C LYS A 126 -0.06 11.71 -18.30
N ALA A 127 -0.49 12.20 -17.14
CA ALA A 127 0.29 12.14 -15.91
C ALA A 127 0.72 10.70 -15.58
N LEU A 128 -0.22 9.75 -15.60
CA LEU A 128 0.07 8.33 -15.36
C LEU A 128 1.07 7.76 -16.37
N SER A 129 0.91 8.08 -17.66
CA SER A 129 1.83 7.60 -18.71
C SER A 129 3.26 8.11 -18.50
N LEU A 130 3.41 9.37 -18.10
CA LEU A 130 4.72 9.97 -17.84
C LEU A 130 5.37 9.41 -16.58
N TYR A 131 4.61 9.24 -15.48
CA TYR A 131 5.15 8.60 -14.28
C TYR A 131 5.61 7.16 -14.54
N ARG A 132 4.84 6.38 -15.29
CA ARG A 132 5.24 5.02 -15.70
C ARG A 132 6.51 5.03 -16.54
N LYS A 133 6.63 5.98 -17.47
CA LYS A 133 7.83 6.16 -18.29
C LYS A 133 9.07 6.43 -17.43
N ILE A 134 8.94 7.17 -16.32
CA ILE A 134 10.06 7.41 -15.39
C ILE A 134 10.48 6.10 -14.73
N VAL A 135 9.52 5.35 -14.18
CA VAL A 135 9.77 4.05 -13.52
C VAL A 135 10.43 3.05 -14.47
N GLU A 136 10.05 3.06 -15.74
CA GLU A 136 10.58 2.15 -16.76
C GLU A 136 11.97 2.57 -17.28
N LYS A 137 12.13 3.86 -17.63
CA LYS A 137 13.34 4.34 -18.31
C LYS A 137 14.44 4.85 -17.38
N TYR A 138 14.12 5.16 -16.11
CA TYR A 138 15.06 5.68 -15.13
C TYR A 138 14.95 4.95 -13.78
N PRO A 139 14.96 3.60 -13.75
CA PRO A 139 14.67 2.82 -12.54
C PRO A 139 15.66 3.06 -11.39
N SER A 140 16.91 3.43 -11.67
CA SER A 140 17.92 3.75 -10.65
C SER A 140 17.93 5.22 -10.22
N HIS A 141 17.15 6.08 -10.88
CA HIS A 141 17.12 7.50 -10.56
C HIS A 141 16.28 7.74 -9.31
N ARG A 142 16.74 8.64 -8.42
CA ARG A 142 16.09 9.05 -7.16
C ARG A 142 14.64 9.59 -7.24
N ILE A 143 14.06 9.61 -8.44
CA ILE A 143 12.70 10.15 -8.69
C ILE A 143 11.73 9.05 -9.14
N ALA A 144 12.24 7.84 -9.39
CA ALA A 144 11.45 6.73 -9.89
C ALA A 144 10.53 6.14 -8.81
N ASP A 145 11.00 6.05 -7.58
CA ASP A 145 10.22 5.70 -6.40
C ASP A 145 9.10 6.73 -6.16
N ASP A 146 9.45 8.01 -6.24
CA ASP A 146 8.55 9.15 -6.13
C ASP A 146 7.48 9.11 -7.23
N ALA A 147 7.85 8.75 -8.46
CA ALA A 147 6.92 8.57 -9.58
C ALA A 147 5.97 7.38 -9.35
N GLN A 148 6.48 6.25 -8.87
CA GLN A 148 5.66 5.08 -8.55
C GLN A 148 4.66 5.39 -7.43
N TYR A 149 5.09 6.13 -6.39
CA TYR A 149 4.23 6.59 -5.32
C TYR A 149 3.10 7.50 -5.85
N ARG A 150 3.43 8.45 -6.76
CA ARG A 150 2.44 9.34 -7.39
C ARG A 150 1.39 8.59 -8.23
N ILE A 151 1.75 7.46 -8.85
CA ILE A 151 0.78 6.60 -9.54
C ILE A 151 -0.26 6.07 -8.55
N GLY A 152 0.19 5.55 -7.39
CA GLY A 152 -0.71 5.10 -6.32
C GLY A 152 -1.62 6.21 -5.80
N GLU A 153 -1.07 7.41 -5.57
CA GLU A 153 -1.87 8.57 -5.17
C GLU A 153 -2.93 8.96 -6.20
N ILE A 154 -2.63 8.87 -7.49
CA ILE A 154 -3.59 9.17 -8.56
C ILE A 154 -4.76 8.19 -8.52
N TYR A 155 -4.49 6.89 -8.40
CA TYR A 155 -5.55 5.90 -8.31
C TYR A 155 -6.41 6.08 -7.06
N TYR A 156 -5.77 6.38 -5.94
CA TYR A 156 -6.46 6.60 -4.67
C TYR A 156 -7.33 7.85 -4.69
N LYS A 157 -6.74 9.00 -5.02
CA LYS A 157 -7.39 10.32 -4.85
C LYS A 157 -8.35 10.65 -5.98
N TYR A 158 -7.97 10.36 -7.22
CA TYR A 158 -8.68 10.87 -8.41
C TYR A 158 -9.49 9.79 -9.11
N LYS A 159 -8.94 8.60 -9.34
CA LYS A 159 -9.70 7.49 -9.94
C LYS A 159 -10.62 6.76 -8.97
N LYS A 160 -10.48 7.04 -7.65
CA LYS A 160 -11.27 6.41 -6.58
C LYS A 160 -11.23 4.87 -6.63
N ASP A 161 -10.08 4.33 -7.04
CA ASP A 161 -9.85 2.89 -7.17
C ASP A 161 -8.85 2.45 -6.08
N PRO A 162 -9.34 2.12 -4.86
CA PRO A 162 -8.48 1.75 -3.74
C PRO A 162 -7.74 0.43 -3.98
N ALA A 163 -8.31 -0.49 -4.76
CA ALA A 163 -7.67 -1.77 -5.07
C ALA A 163 -6.46 -1.56 -5.97
N LYS A 164 -6.61 -0.74 -7.02
CA LYS A 164 -5.49 -0.40 -7.89
C LYS A 164 -4.46 0.48 -7.21
N ALA A 165 -4.89 1.40 -6.36
CA ALA A 165 -3.98 2.17 -5.52
C ALA A 165 -3.12 1.27 -4.63
N TYR A 166 -3.72 0.26 -3.99
CA TYR A 166 -3.01 -0.71 -3.15
C TYR A 166 -1.90 -1.40 -3.92
N VAL A 167 -2.20 -1.92 -5.12
CA VAL A 167 -1.20 -2.56 -5.99
C VAL A 167 -0.05 -1.61 -6.36
N GLU A 168 -0.36 -0.34 -6.67
CA GLU A 168 0.67 0.63 -7.07
C GLU A 168 1.54 1.10 -5.90
N PHE A 169 0.99 1.18 -4.68
CA PHE A 169 1.79 1.42 -3.47
C PHE A 169 2.64 0.21 -3.09
N LEU A 170 2.12 -1.01 -3.25
CA LEU A 170 2.89 -2.25 -3.02
C LEU A 170 4.13 -2.31 -3.91
N ARG A 171 4.00 -1.88 -5.18
CA ARG A 171 5.12 -1.80 -6.12
C ARG A 171 6.24 -0.86 -5.66
N VAL A 172 5.97 0.14 -4.81
CA VAL A 172 7.03 1.01 -4.27
C VAL A 172 8.01 0.18 -3.44
N GLY A 173 7.52 -0.63 -2.50
CA GLY A 173 8.37 -1.48 -1.64
C GLY A 173 9.09 -2.59 -2.41
N ILE A 174 8.45 -3.13 -3.46
CA ILE A 174 9.05 -4.20 -4.29
C ILE A 174 10.14 -3.66 -5.21
N LYS A 175 9.89 -2.54 -5.91
CA LYS A 175 10.82 -2.00 -6.91
C LYS A 175 11.89 -1.09 -6.31
N PHE A 176 11.62 -0.46 -5.16
CA PHE A 176 12.47 0.55 -4.54
C PHE A 176 12.63 0.28 -3.03
N PRO A 177 13.20 -0.88 -2.65
CA PRO A 177 13.19 -1.37 -1.26
C PRO A 177 13.87 -0.42 -0.26
N SER A 178 14.83 0.38 -0.71
CA SER A 178 15.61 1.34 0.12
C SER A 178 15.21 2.80 -0.07
N SER A 179 14.05 3.09 -0.69
CA SER A 179 13.60 4.47 -0.96
C SER A 179 12.97 5.16 0.25
N ASP A 180 13.05 6.50 0.29
CA ASP A 180 12.38 7.33 1.30
C ASP A 180 10.84 7.36 1.12
N SER A 181 10.37 6.96 -0.06
CA SER A 181 8.95 6.79 -0.38
C SER A 181 8.33 5.54 0.26
N ARG A 182 9.13 4.54 0.65
CA ARG A 182 8.64 3.26 1.19
C ARG A 182 7.80 3.42 2.47
N PRO A 183 8.25 4.13 3.52
CA PRO A 183 7.42 4.31 4.72
C PRO A 183 6.09 5.03 4.45
N LYS A 184 6.07 5.94 3.45
CA LYS A 184 4.84 6.62 3.03
C LYS A 184 3.89 5.67 2.31
N ALA A 185 4.42 4.74 1.52
CA ALA A 185 3.65 3.72 0.82
C ALA A 185 3.07 2.69 1.79
N GLU A 186 3.85 2.23 2.77
CA GLU A 186 3.40 1.32 3.83
C GLU A 186 2.22 1.89 4.62
N LYS A 187 2.30 3.15 5.06
CA LYS A 187 1.16 3.84 5.70
C LYS A 187 -0.11 3.87 4.83
N MET A 188 0.06 4.03 3.52
CA MET A 188 -1.07 4.00 2.58
C MET A 188 -1.63 2.58 2.41
N LEU A 189 -0.77 1.55 2.40
CA LEU A 189 -1.20 0.15 2.34
C LEU A 189 -2.03 -0.23 3.56
N ASP A 190 -1.61 0.14 4.77
CA ASP A 190 -2.37 -0.12 6.01
C ASP A 190 -3.75 0.52 5.95
N LYS A 191 -3.80 1.80 5.56
CA LYS A 191 -5.06 2.53 5.39
C LYS A 191 -5.97 1.87 4.36
N LEU A 192 -5.42 1.47 3.22
CA LEU A 192 -6.17 0.85 2.14
C LEU A 192 -6.63 -0.56 2.50
N ALA A 193 -5.85 -1.34 3.25
CA ALA A 193 -6.25 -2.65 3.74
C ALA A 193 -7.51 -2.57 4.61
N VAL A 194 -7.56 -1.61 5.54
CA VAL A 194 -8.75 -1.36 6.36
C VAL A 194 -9.93 -0.92 5.49
N GLN A 195 -9.71 0.01 4.55
CA GLN A 195 -10.76 0.49 3.66
C GLN A 195 -11.35 -0.61 2.77
N LEU A 196 -10.50 -1.47 2.20
CA LEU A 196 -10.91 -2.58 1.35
C LEU A 196 -11.68 -3.62 2.17
N LYS A 197 -11.19 -3.99 3.36
CA LYS A 197 -11.92 -4.87 4.29
C LYS A 197 -13.30 -4.32 4.64
N LYS A 198 -13.40 -3.03 4.97
CA LYS A 198 -14.69 -2.39 5.25
C LYS A 198 -15.62 -2.44 4.03
N ARG A 199 -15.10 -2.18 2.83
CA ARG A 199 -15.88 -2.23 1.59
C ARG A 199 -16.41 -3.63 1.33
N ASP A 200 -15.57 -4.64 1.54
CA ASP A 200 -15.97 -6.04 1.38
C ASP A 200 -17.07 -6.38 2.39
N LEU A 201 -16.89 -6.09 3.68
CA LEU A 201 -17.93 -6.26 4.71
C LEU A 201 -19.25 -5.53 4.38
N MET A 202 -19.18 -4.28 3.88
CA MET A 202 -20.37 -3.54 3.46
C MET A 202 -21.06 -4.20 2.27
N LYS A 203 -20.30 -4.77 1.33
CA LYS A 203 -20.85 -5.56 0.23
C LYS A 203 -21.54 -6.81 0.75
N GLU A 204 -20.93 -7.53 1.70
CA GLU A 204 -21.55 -8.71 2.33
C GLU A 204 -22.89 -8.35 2.99
N VAL A 205 -22.94 -7.24 3.74
CA VAL A 205 -24.18 -6.76 4.38
C VAL A 205 -25.24 -6.34 3.35
N ALA A 206 -24.85 -5.64 2.28
CA ALA A 206 -25.77 -5.22 1.23
C ALA A 206 -26.37 -6.43 0.49
N GLU A 207 -25.53 -7.42 0.18
CA GLU A 207 -25.95 -8.67 -0.43
C GLU A 207 -26.87 -9.47 0.51
N ALA A 208 -26.59 -9.52 1.82
CA ALA A 208 -27.48 -10.18 2.77
C ALA A 208 -28.86 -9.50 2.86
N LYS A 209 -28.91 -8.15 2.88
CA LYS A 209 -30.18 -7.39 2.93
C LYS A 209 -31.09 -7.63 1.74
N LYS A 210 -30.53 -7.92 0.57
CA LYS A 210 -31.31 -8.21 -0.65
C LYS A 210 -32.26 -9.42 -0.48
N TYR A 211 -32.00 -10.29 0.50
CA TYR A 211 -32.72 -11.55 0.67
C TYR A 211 -33.43 -11.67 2.03
N ASP A 212 -33.81 -10.56 2.67
CA ASP A 212 -34.43 -10.51 4.02
C ASP A 212 -35.86 -11.07 4.14
N GLY A 213 -36.42 -11.61 3.04
CA GLY A 213 -37.82 -12.03 2.91
C GLY A 213 -38.25 -13.28 3.71
N GLY A 214 -37.78 -13.46 4.95
CA GLY A 214 -38.42 -14.31 5.96
C GLY A 214 -38.31 -15.83 5.79
N GLY A 215 -37.47 -16.35 4.88
CA GLY A 215 -37.35 -17.79 4.60
C GLY A 215 -35.92 -18.33 4.74
N LEU A 216 -35.80 -19.64 5.03
CA LEU A 216 -34.51 -20.34 5.01
C LEU A 216 -33.95 -20.40 3.59
N ALA A 217 -32.65 -20.10 3.44
CA ALA A 217 -31.93 -20.29 2.19
C ALA A 217 -31.99 -21.76 1.74
N LYS A 218 -32.18 -22.00 0.44
CA LYS A 218 -32.14 -23.35 -0.13
C LYS A 218 -30.72 -23.67 -0.57
N VAL A 219 -30.13 -24.74 -0.02
CA VAL A 219 -28.97 -25.38 -0.65
C VAL A 219 -29.47 -26.03 -1.93
N LYS A 220 -28.96 -25.58 -3.07
CA LYS A 220 -29.44 -25.95 -4.41
C LYS A 220 -28.65 -27.08 -5.03
N ASP A 221 -27.35 -27.16 -4.76
CA ASP A 221 -26.47 -28.15 -5.36
C ASP A 221 -25.15 -28.26 -4.58
N ILE A 222 -24.44 -29.38 -4.77
CA ILE A 222 -23.06 -29.56 -4.35
C ILE A 222 -22.29 -30.13 -5.54
N ARG A 223 -21.37 -29.33 -6.07
CA ARG A 223 -20.53 -29.70 -7.22
C ARG A 223 -19.11 -29.93 -6.78
N HIS A 224 -18.37 -30.71 -7.55
CA HIS A 224 -16.95 -30.90 -7.30
C HIS A 224 -16.14 -30.96 -8.60
N TRP A 225 -14.87 -30.57 -8.51
CA TRP A 225 -13.86 -30.73 -9.56
C TRP A 225 -12.58 -31.20 -8.91
N SER A 226 -12.00 -32.27 -9.46
CA SER A 226 -10.81 -32.90 -8.90
C SER A 226 -9.68 -32.95 -9.92
N THR A 227 -8.47 -32.81 -9.41
CA THR A 227 -7.18 -33.06 -10.07
C THR A 227 -6.35 -33.94 -9.13
N PRO A 228 -5.20 -34.50 -9.55
CA PRO A 228 -4.44 -35.42 -8.70
C PRO A 228 -4.03 -34.89 -7.32
N ASN A 229 -3.89 -33.57 -7.14
CA ASN A 229 -3.42 -32.95 -5.90
C ASN A 229 -4.33 -31.84 -5.37
N TYR A 230 -5.53 -31.69 -5.94
CA TYR A 230 -6.45 -30.62 -5.58
C TYR A 230 -7.89 -30.98 -5.91
N THR A 231 -8.80 -30.71 -4.97
CA THR A 231 -10.24 -30.89 -5.11
C THR A 231 -10.96 -29.64 -4.66
N ARG A 232 -11.84 -29.11 -5.52
CA ARG A 232 -12.74 -28.01 -5.20
C ARG A 232 -14.15 -28.55 -5.04
N VAL A 233 -14.76 -28.32 -3.88
CA VAL A 233 -16.19 -28.56 -3.64
C VAL A 233 -16.91 -27.23 -3.56
N VAL A 234 -18.02 -27.09 -4.27
CA VAL A 234 -18.84 -25.87 -4.32
C VAL A 234 -20.25 -26.20 -3.89
N VAL A 235 -20.71 -25.54 -2.83
CA VAL A 235 -22.09 -25.61 -2.36
C VAL A 235 -22.83 -24.39 -2.88
N ASP A 236 -23.80 -24.61 -3.77
CA ASP A 236 -24.60 -23.55 -4.37
C ASP A 236 -25.81 -23.25 -3.50
N LEU A 237 -26.08 -21.97 -3.23
CA LEU A 237 -27.24 -21.52 -2.47
C LEU A 237 -28.05 -20.46 -3.21
N ASP A 238 -29.32 -20.31 -2.84
CA ASP A 238 -30.23 -19.34 -3.46
C ASP A 238 -30.01 -17.90 -2.98
N ARG A 239 -29.37 -17.74 -1.82
CA ARG A 239 -29.04 -16.46 -1.22
C ARG A 239 -27.80 -16.53 -0.32
N PRO A 240 -27.16 -15.39 -0.02
CA PRO A 240 -26.12 -15.28 1.00
C PRO A 240 -26.60 -15.72 2.38
N VAL A 241 -25.77 -16.50 3.06
CA VAL A 241 -25.99 -16.97 4.43
C VAL A 241 -24.68 -17.07 5.19
N GLY A 242 -24.75 -16.85 6.50
CA GLY A 242 -23.62 -17.07 7.39
C GLY A 242 -23.33 -18.56 7.56
N TYR A 243 -22.05 -18.91 7.59
CA TYR A 243 -21.61 -20.28 7.82
C TYR A 243 -20.37 -20.34 8.72
N GLN A 244 -20.15 -21.49 9.33
CA GLN A 244 -18.96 -21.83 10.11
C GLN A 244 -18.36 -23.12 9.57
N HIS A 245 -17.05 -23.28 9.65
CA HIS A 245 -16.40 -24.51 9.20
C HIS A 245 -15.39 -25.00 10.23
N HIS A 246 -15.24 -26.31 10.33
CA HIS A 246 -14.30 -26.93 11.26
C HIS A 246 -13.67 -28.17 10.63
N LEU A 247 -12.40 -28.41 11.00
CA LEU A 247 -11.70 -29.65 10.70
C LEU A 247 -11.80 -30.56 11.92
N LEU A 248 -12.42 -31.72 11.75
CA LEU A 248 -12.45 -32.79 12.73
C LEU A 248 -11.32 -33.78 12.44
N LYS A 249 -10.61 -34.15 13.51
CA LYS A 249 -9.65 -35.25 13.48
C LYS A 249 -10.38 -36.56 13.19
N GLU A 250 -9.59 -37.53 12.77
CA GLU A 250 -10.03 -38.91 12.64
C GLU A 250 -10.43 -39.44 14.01
N ASP A 251 -11.51 -40.21 14.03
CA ASP A 251 -11.99 -40.89 15.22
C ASP A 251 -11.90 -42.39 14.95
N ILE A 252 -10.82 -42.99 15.46
CA ILE A 252 -10.50 -44.42 15.30
C ILE A 252 -11.56 -45.27 15.99
N SER A 253 -12.09 -44.83 17.13
CA SER A 253 -13.06 -45.60 17.92
C SER A 253 -14.40 -45.77 17.21
N THR A 254 -14.82 -44.77 16.43
CA THR A 254 -16.07 -44.83 15.63
C THR A 254 -15.85 -45.04 14.14
N GLY A 255 -14.61 -45.33 13.73
CA GLY A 255 -14.23 -45.57 12.33
C GLY A 255 -14.50 -44.39 11.41
N LYS A 256 -14.53 -43.15 11.94
CA LYS A 256 -14.86 -41.95 11.15
C LYS A 256 -13.57 -41.29 10.66
N PRO A 257 -13.43 -41.05 9.35
CA PRO A 257 -12.25 -40.38 8.82
C PRO A 257 -12.17 -38.93 9.32
N ARG A 258 -11.02 -38.29 9.05
CA ARG A 258 -10.92 -36.83 9.15
C ARG A 258 -12.00 -36.19 8.29
N ARG A 259 -12.59 -35.11 8.77
CA ARG A 259 -13.75 -34.48 8.11
C ARG A 259 -13.65 -32.98 8.18
N ILE A 260 -13.97 -32.31 7.09
CA ILE A 260 -14.32 -30.89 7.13
C ILE A 260 -15.85 -30.83 7.18
N TYR A 261 -16.42 -30.10 8.12
CA TYR A 261 -17.84 -29.79 8.06
C TYR A 261 -18.08 -28.28 8.00
N ILE A 262 -19.20 -27.91 7.38
CA ILE A 262 -19.65 -26.54 7.16
C ILE A 262 -21.08 -26.45 7.65
N ASP A 263 -21.30 -25.65 8.67
CA ASP A 263 -22.61 -25.37 9.24
C ASP A 263 -23.14 -24.08 8.64
N ILE A 264 -24.22 -24.21 7.86
CA ILE A 264 -24.86 -23.14 7.13
C ILE A 264 -26.11 -22.74 7.92
N LYS A 265 -26.08 -21.55 8.53
CA LYS A 265 -27.17 -21.03 9.37
C LYS A 265 -28.25 -20.39 8.51
N GLY A 266 -29.51 -20.54 8.94
CA GLY A 266 -30.67 -20.02 8.22
C GLY A 266 -30.90 -20.72 6.89
N ALA A 267 -30.57 -22.02 6.79
CA ALA A 267 -30.65 -22.77 5.54
C ALA A 267 -31.43 -24.08 5.70
N ARG A 268 -31.95 -24.57 4.56
CA ARG A 268 -32.57 -25.88 4.39
C ARG A 268 -31.96 -26.63 3.21
N VAL A 269 -31.90 -27.94 3.33
CA VAL A 269 -31.53 -28.83 2.21
C VAL A 269 -32.63 -28.74 1.15
N GLY A 270 -32.26 -28.51 -0.11
CA GLY A 270 -33.23 -28.54 -1.20
C GLY A 270 -33.76 -29.97 -1.40
N SER A 271 -35.06 -30.09 -1.71
CA SER A 271 -35.71 -31.38 -1.99
C SER A 271 -35.07 -32.13 -3.17
N ASP A 272 -34.47 -31.39 -4.09
CA ASP A 272 -34.06 -31.88 -5.41
C ASP A 272 -32.54 -32.13 -5.48
N ILE A 273 -31.83 -32.06 -4.35
CA ILE A 273 -30.37 -32.16 -4.32
C ILE A 273 -29.92 -33.59 -4.04
N ASP A 274 -28.81 -34.00 -4.67
CA ASP A 274 -28.06 -35.15 -4.20
C ASP A 274 -27.35 -34.80 -2.88
N THR A 275 -27.76 -35.48 -1.81
CA THR A 275 -27.25 -35.26 -0.47
C THR A 275 -26.00 -36.08 -0.16
N ARG A 276 -25.57 -36.99 -1.05
CA ARG A 276 -24.38 -37.82 -0.85
C ARG A 276 -23.66 -38.09 -2.17
N ILE A 277 -22.63 -37.30 -2.44
CA ILE A 277 -21.85 -37.35 -3.66
C ILE A 277 -20.52 -38.09 -3.41
N PRO A 278 -20.32 -39.29 -3.97
CA PRO A 278 -19.01 -39.95 -3.94
C PRO A 278 -18.00 -39.16 -4.79
N ILE A 279 -16.78 -38.99 -4.28
CA ILE A 279 -15.70 -38.29 -5.00
C ILE A 279 -14.53 -39.25 -5.27
N LYS A 280 -14.03 -39.93 -4.23
CA LYS A 280 -13.01 -40.99 -4.31
C LYS A 280 -11.76 -40.62 -5.14
N ASP A 281 -11.28 -39.39 -5.01
CA ASP A 281 -10.17 -38.84 -5.81
C ASP A 281 -8.81 -38.91 -5.11
N GLY A 282 -8.74 -39.59 -3.95
CA GLY A 282 -7.54 -39.68 -3.10
C GLY A 282 -7.39 -38.55 -2.08
N LEU A 283 -8.12 -37.44 -2.24
CA LEU A 283 -8.22 -36.37 -1.22
C LEU A 283 -9.54 -36.46 -0.45
N LEU A 284 -10.65 -36.65 -1.16
CA LEU A 284 -12.00 -36.76 -0.63
C LEU A 284 -12.60 -38.12 -0.93
N GLN A 285 -13.26 -38.72 0.06
CA GLN A 285 -14.06 -39.93 -0.14
C GLN A 285 -15.43 -39.56 -0.70
N ARG A 286 -16.09 -38.56 -0.09
CA ARG A 286 -17.42 -38.07 -0.47
C ARG A 286 -17.72 -36.70 0.13
N ALA A 287 -18.65 -35.99 -0.50
CA ALA A 287 -19.35 -34.84 0.07
C ALA A 287 -20.78 -35.22 0.43
N ARG A 288 -21.34 -34.66 1.49
CA ARG A 288 -22.72 -34.93 1.90
C ARG A 288 -23.35 -33.74 2.61
N ALA A 289 -24.62 -33.50 2.36
CA ALA A 289 -25.41 -32.49 3.07
C ALA A 289 -26.55 -33.12 3.84
N GLY A 290 -26.80 -32.60 5.04
CA GLY A 290 -27.95 -33.01 5.84
C GLY A 290 -28.52 -31.83 6.62
N GLN A 291 -29.82 -31.90 6.91
CA GLN A 291 -30.46 -30.96 7.82
C GLN A 291 -29.98 -31.27 9.24
N PHE A 292 -29.08 -30.44 9.79
CA PHE A 292 -28.50 -30.66 11.12
C PHE A 292 -29.43 -30.16 12.24
N ALA A 293 -30.14 -29.06 11.98
CA ALA A 293 -31.21 -28.54 12.82
C ALA A 293 -32.28 -27.91 11.92
N SER A 294 -33.44 -27.52 12.48
CA SER A 294 -34.57 -26.95 11.70
C SER A 294 -34.18 -25.77 10.79
N SER A 295 -33.18 -24.98 11.19
CA SER A 295 -32.67 -23.84 10.44
C SER A 295 -31.17 -23.94 10.09
N MET A 296 -30.59 -25.15 10.12
CA MET A 296 -29.16 -25.34 9.86
C MET A 296 -28.90 -26.56 8.97
N VAL A 297 -28.18 -26.34 7.87
CA VAL A 297 -27.64 -27.42 7.03
C VAL A 297 -26.19 -27.66 7.42
N ARG A 298 -25.81 -28.93 7.59
CA ARG A 298 -24.41 -29.33 7.72
C ARG A 298 -23.96 -30.03 6.45
N VAL A 299 -22.96 -29.47 5.80
CA VAL A 299 -22.23 -30.12 4.70
C VAL A 299 -20.97 -30.74 5.27
N VAL A 300 -20.71 -32.02 5.00
CA VAL A 300 -19.54 -32.77 5.48
C VAL A 300 -18.76 -33.31 4.29
N LEU A 301 -17.46 -33.06 4.28
CA LEU A 301 -16.50 -33.66 3.37
C LEU A 301 -15.72 -34.72 4.16
N ASP A 302 -15.94 -35.99 3.82
CA ASP A 302 -15.17 -37.10 4.39
C ASP A 302 -13.82 -37.16 3.65
N LEU A 303 -12.71 -36.98 4.37
CA LEU A 303 -11.37 -36.87 3.79
C LEU A 303 -10.71 -38.25 3.68
N ALA A 304 -9.96 -38.47 2.60
CA ALA A 304 -8.99 -39.56 2.47
C ALA A 304 -7.57 -39.07 2.80
N SER A 305 -7.21 -37.87 2.34
CA SER A 305 -5.92 -37.24 2.60
C SER A 305 -6.04 -35.72 2.56
N ILE A 306 -5.20 -35.01 3.30
CA ILE A 306 -5.20 -33.54 3.36
C ILE A 306 -3.84 -33.00 3.81
N GLY A 307 -3.29 -32.06 3.06
CA GLY A 307 -2.20 -31.19 3.50
C GLY A 307 -2.70 -29.81 3.94
N GLY A 308 -3.78 -29.33 3.32
CA GLY A 308 -4.47 -28.12 3.76
C GLY A 308 -5.81 -27.89 3.06
N TYR A 309 -6.59 -26.96 3.60
CA TYR A 309 -7.85 -26.54 3.00
C TYR A 309 -8.10 -25.04 3.15
N LYS A 310 -8.99 -24.50 2.30
CA LYS A 310 -9.47 -23.13 2.39
C LYS A 310 -10.97 -23.10 2.12
N VAL A 311 -11.72 -22.39 2.97
CA VAL A 311 -13.15 -22.15 2.76
C VAL A 311 -13.37 -20.66 2.54
N PHE A 312 -14.10 -20.30 1.50
CA PHE A 312 -14.47 -18.92 1.18
C PHE A 312 -15.79 -18.92 0.41
N HIS A 313 -16.35 -17.75 0.13
CA HIS A 313 -17.58 -17.64 -0.64
C HIS A 313 -17.42 -16.68 -1.82
N LEU A 314 -18.29 -16.85 -2.82
CA LEU A 314 -18.43 -15.95 -3.96
C LEU A 314 -19.86 -15.42 -3.96
N TYR A 315 -20.03 -14.13 -4.25
CA TYR A 315 -21.35 -13.53 -4.52
C TYR A 315 -21.70 -13.68 -6.00
N ASP A 316 -23.00 -13.64 -6.32
CA ASP A 316 -23.58 -13.64 -7.67
C ASP A 316 -23.11 -14.79 -8.60
N PRO A 317 -23.71 -16.00 -8.52
CA PRO A 317 -24.61 -16.47 -7.46
C PRO A 317 -23.83 -16.83 -6.18
N PHE A 318 -24.52 -16.80 -5.03
CA PHE A 318 -23.91 -17.11 -3.73
C PHE A 318 -23.48 -18.58 -3.64
N ARG A 319 -22.20 -18.79 -3.35
CA ARG A 319 -21.55 -20.10 -3.34
C ARG A 319 -20.56 -20.20 -2.21
N ILE A 320 -20.59 -21.30 -1.46
CA ILE A 320 -19.52 -21.64 -0.52
C ILE A 320 -18.55 -22.57 -1.25
N VAL A 321 -17.28 -22.19 -1.30
CA VAL A 321 -16.22 -22.92 -1.99
C VAL A 321 -15.24 -23.48 -0.97
N VAL A 322 -14.94 -24.76 -1.11
CA VAL A 322 -13.97 -25.49 -0.30
C VAL A 322 -12.90 -26.04 -1.21
N ASP A 323 -11.69 -25.52 -1.04
CA ASP A 323 -10.52 -26.01 -1.74
C ASP A 323 -9.75 -26.92 -0.80
N VAL A 324 -9.52 -28.17 -1.21
CA VAL A 324 -8.72 -29.16 -0.49
C VAL A 324 -7.52 -29.52 -1.35
N LYS A 325 -6.34 -29.58 -0.74
CA LYS A 325 -5.10 -29.94 -1.42
C LYS A 325 -4.30 -30.94 -0.60
N ARG A 326 -3.45 -31.68 -1.30
CA ARG A 326 -2.53 -32.63 -0.71
C ARG A 326 -1.49 -31.97 0.19
#